data_AF-A0A2N4WU31-F1
#
_entry.id   AF-A0A2N4WU31-F1
#
_cell.length_a   1.000
_cell.length_b   1.000
_cell.length_c   1.000
_cell.angle_alpha   90.00
_cell.angle_beta   90.00
_cell.angle_gamma   90.00
#
_symmetry.space_group_name_H-M   'P 1'
#
loop_
_entity.id
_entity.type
_entity.pdbx_description
1 polymer ?
#
loop_
_entity_poly.entity_id
_entity_poly.type
_entity_poly.pdbx_seq_one_letter_code
_entity_poly.pdbx_strand_id
1 'polypeptide(L)'
;MKKFAFAGLLLSAAIASPALSLEHEVVIDHEAGPIAADYKGSVTIDTKQVGTVGVAGRPSTLACQWTASLNVERVAKVGESLRSQRTLSSNDVASGTKPGWCKTNAKAIDALVDRRSDTFRAAMLALVEQDRGAILAEAESAQGRSRGV
;
A
#
# COMPACT_ATOMS: atom_id res chain seq x y z
N MET A 1 -35.19 41.25 9.16
CA MET A 1 -33.89 40.93 9.78
C MET A 1 -33.71 39.41 9.90
N LYS A 2 -32.84 38.85 9.05
CA LYS A 2 -31.89 37.73 9.27
C LYS A 2 -32.29 36.56 10.19
N LYS A 3 -32.49 35.37 9.62
CA LYS A 3 -32.07 34.08 10.23
C LYS A 3 -31.60 33.13 9.11
N PHE A 4 -30.29 33.07 8.90
CA PHE A 4 -29.65 32.10 8.01
C PHE A 4 -29.57 30.75 8.73
N ALA A 5 -30.00 29.69 8.05
CA ALA A 5 -29.85 28.31 8.49
C ALA A 5 -28.37 27.90 8.41
N PHE A 6 -27.83 27.41 9.53
CA PHE A 6 -26.53 26.72 9.56
C PHE A 6 -26.75 25.26 9.17
N ALA A 7 -26.44 24.90 7.93
CA ALA A 7 -26.26 23.52 7.52
C ALA A 7 -24.85 23.07 7.94
N GLY A 8 -24.77 22.21 8.96
CA GLY A 8 -23.53 21.59 9.40
C GLY A 8 -23.06 20.56 8.38
N LEU A 9 -22.07 20.92 7.57
CA LEU A 9 -21.34 19.99 6.70
C LEU A 9 -20.32 19.23 7.56
N LEU A 10 -20.62 17.98 7.90
CA LEU A 10 -19.66 17.07 8.53
C LEU A 10 -18.63 16.65 7.46
N LEU A 11 -17.52 17.38 7.40
CA LEU A 11 -16.33 16.96 6.67
C LEU A 11 -15.73 15.76 7.42
N SER A 12 -15.98 14.55 6.93
CA SER A 12 -15.26 13.36 7.37
C SER A 12 -13.83 13.46 6.83
N ALA A 13 -12.92 13.97 7.64
CA ALA A 13 -11.50 13.96 7.34
C ALA A 13 -10.99 12.52 7.49
N ALA A 14 -10.89 11.80 6.37
CA ALA A 14 -10.04 10.62 6.30
C ALA A 14 -8.60 11.09 6.51
N ILE A 15 -8.08 10.90 7.72
CA ILE A 15 -6.67 11.11 8.03
C ILE A 15 -5.90 10.02 7.30
N ALA A 16 -5.43 10.31 6.09
CA ALA A 16 -4.36 9.53 5.48
C ALA A 16 -3.11 9.78 6.33
N SER A 17 -2.71 8.81 7.15
CA SER A 17 -1.47 8.89 7.92
C SER A 17 -0.28 8.99 6.95
N PRO A 18 0.53 10.07 6.98
CA PRO A 18 1.69 10.21 6.10
C PRO A 18 2.93 9.48 6.63
N ALA A 19 2.77 8.35 7.32
CA ALA A 19 3.87 7.74 8.06
C ALA A 19 4.84 6.94 7.17
N LEU A 20 4.41 6.52 5.98
CA LEU A 20 5.23 5.80 5.01
C LEU A 20 5.09 6.45 3.63
N SER A 21 6.00 7.35 3.27
CA SER A 21 6.10 7.86 1.90
C SER A 21 6.61 6.74 0.98
N LEU A 22 5.72 5.84 0.58
CA LEU A 22 5.97 4.76 -0.36
C LEU A 22 5.68 5.25 -1.79
N GLU A 23 6.40 6.27 -2.22
CA GLU A 23 6.34 6.76 -3.60
C GLU A 23 7.70 6.50 -4.27
N HIS A 24 7.66 6.04 -5.52
CA HIS A 24 8.86 5.78 -6.30
C HIS A 24 8.58 6.07 -7.76
N GLU A 25 9.47 6.84 -8.40
CA GLU A 25 9.38 7.17 -9.82
C GLU A 25 10.58 6.55 -10.53
N VAL A 26 10.33 5.97 -11.70
CA VAL A 26 11.38 5.42 -12.57
C VAL A 26 11.17 5.95 -13.98
N VAL A 27 12.24 6.42 -14.59
CA VAL A 27 12.29 6.73 -16.02
C VAL A 27 13.25 5.75 -16.69
N ILE A 28 12.76 5.06 -17.72
CA ILE A 28 13.54 4.09 -18.49
C ILE A 28 13.62 4.59 -19.93
N ASP A 29 14.84 4.77 -20.43
CA ASP A 29 15.06 5.05 -21.84
C ASP A 29 14.71 3.81 -22.67
N HIS A 30 13.88 4.01 -23.70
CA HIS A 30 13.38 2.95 -24.55
C HIS A 30 13.26 3.46 -26.00
N GLU A 31 13.47 2.58 -26.98
CA GLU A 31 13.46 2.91 -28.42
C GLU A 31 12.12 3.49 -28.90
N ALA A 32 11.02 3.14 -28.23
CA ALA A 32 9.69 3.69 -28.50
C ALA A 32 9.42 5.07 -27.85
N GLY A 33 10.40 5.63 -27.15
CA GLY A 33 10.28 6.82 -26.31
C GLY A 33 10.41 6.48 -24.82
N PRO A 34 10.73 7.48 -23.97
CA PRO A 34 10.95 7.25 -22.54
C PRO A 34 9.70 6.66 -21.88
N ILE A 35 9.93 5.72 -20.97
CA ILE A 35 8.91 5.11 -20.13
C ILE A 35 8.99 5.79 -18.76
N ALA A 36 7.97 6.55 -18.39
CA ALA A 36 7.85 7.15 -17.05
C ALA A 36 6.86 6.33 -16.21
N ALA A 37 7.29 5.82 -15.06
CA ALA A 37 6.49 4.96 -14.19
C ALA A 37 6.44 5.53 -12.76
N ASP A 38 5.22 5.86 -12.32
CA ASP A 38 4.90 6.31 -10.98
C ASP A 38 4.37 5.13 -10.15
N TYR A 39 5.04 4.82 -9.04
CA TYR A 39 4.62 3.79 -8.09
C TYR A 39 4.15 4.42 -6.77
N LYS A 40 2.99 4.00 -6.29
CA LYS A 40 2.40 4.44 -5.02
C LYS A 40 2.03 3.24 -4.16
N GLY A 41 2.65 3.12 -3.01
CA GLY A 41 2.43 2.06 -2.04
C GLY A 41 1.37 2.42 -1.00
N SER A 42 0.59 1.42 -0.60
CA SER A 42 -0.34 1.45 0.52
C SER A 42 -0.14 0.19 1.36
N VAL A 43 -0.24 0.34 2.68
CA VAL A 43 -0.09 -0.77 3.62
C VAL A 43 -1.45 -1.13 4.20
N THR A 44 -1.79 -2.41 4.14
CA THR A 44 -3.00 -2.97 4.76
C THR A 44 -2.60 -3.82 5.95
N ILE A 45 -3.30 -3.65 7.08
CA ILE A 45 -3.06 -4.42 8.31
C ILE A 45 -4.27 -5.30 8.60
N ASP A 46 -4.04 -6.60 8.66
CA ASP A 46 -5.02 -7.60 9.07
C ASP A 46 -4.74 -8.04 10.49
N THR A 47 -5.79 -8.15 11.32
CA THR A 47 -5.68 -8.59 12.71
C THR A 47 -6.57 -9.78 12.98
N LYS A 48 -6.10 -10.68 13.85
CA LYS A 48 -6.80 -11.91 14.23
C LYS A 48 -6.77 -12.08 15.74
N GLN A 49 -7.96 -12.12 16.35
CA GLN A 49 -8.10 -12.42 17.77
C GLN A 49 -7.89 -13.93 18.00
N VAL A 50 -6.94 -14.26 18.87
CA VAL A 50 -6.62 -15.64 19.26
C VAL A 50 -6.55 -15.78 20.78
N GLY A 51 -6.58 -17.03 21.25
CA GLY A 51 -6.52 -17.37 22.67
C GLY A 51 -7.85 -17.22 23.40
N THR A 52 -7.81 -17.40 24.72
CA THR A 52 -8.99 -17.37 25.60
C THR A 52 -8.89 -16.27 26.64
N VAL A 53 -10.03 -15.64 26.92
CA VAL A 53 -10.16 -14.73 28.05
C VAL A 53 -9.97 -15.53 29.34
N GLY A 54 -9.12 -15.04 30.23
CA GLY A 54 -8.91 -15.64 31.54
C GLY A 54 -10.21 -15.65 32.35
N VAL A 55 -10.49 -16.79 32.99
CA VAL A 55 -11.52 -16.91 34.02
C VAL A 55 -10.87 -16.77 35.40
N ALA A 56 -11.66 -16.57 36.46
CA ALA A 56 -11.14 -16.42 37.82
C ALA A 56 -10.16 -17.57 38.16
N GLY A 57 -8.94 -17.20 38.57
CA GLY A 57 -7.86 -18.14 38.90
C GLY A 57 -7.01 -18.67 37.73
N ARG A 58 -7.28 -18.29 36.47
CA ARG A 58 -6.47 -18.67 35.31
C ARG A 58 -5.97 -17.44 34.53
N PRO A 59 -4.67 -17.35 34.19
CA PRO A 59 -4.16 -16.26 33.36
C PRO A 59 -4.78 -16.30 31.96
N SER A 60 -5.03 -15.11 31.41
CA SER A 60 -5.53 -14.95 30.04
C SER A 60 -4.46 -15.38 29.04
N THR A 61 -4.87 -16.12 27.99
CA THR A 61 -4.01 -16.42 26.83
C THR A 61 -4.39 -15.57 25.62
N LEU A 62 -5.31 -14.63 25.81
CA LEU A 62 -5.81 -13.75 24.77
C LEU A 62 -4.68 -12.93 24.15
N ALA A 63 -4.57 -13.02 22.83
CA ALA A 63 -3.61 -12.26 22.06
C ALA A 63 -4.20 -11.85 20.70
N CYS A 64 -3.70 -10.75 20.17
CA CYS A 64 -3.94 -10.29 18.83
C CYS A 64 -2.74 -10.62 17.95
N GLN A 65 -2.95 -11.50 16.97
CA GLN A 65 -2.00 -11.68 15.87
C GLN A 65 -2.28 -10.63 14.81
N TRP A 66 -1.24 -10.14 14.15
CA TRP A 66 -1.38 -9.19 13.08
C TRP A 66 -0.38 -9.44 11.96
N THR A 67 -0.80 -9.10 10.76
CA THR A 67 -0.03 -9.15 9.51
C THR A 67 -0.22 -7.82 8.80
N ALA A 68 0.82 -7.34 8.14
CA ALA A 68 0.79 -6.17 7.31
C ALA A 68 1.34 -6.50 5.91
N SER A 69 0.57 -6.13 4.90
CA SER A 69 0.82 -6.40 3.48
C SER A 69 0.99 -5.09 2.73
N LEU A 70 1.76 -5.11 1.66
CA LEU A 70 2.03 -3.96 0.79
C LEU A 70 1.28 -4.13 -0.53
N ASN A 71 0.52 -3.11 -0.93
CA ASN A 71 -0.05 -2.97 -2.26
C ASN A 71 0.59 -1.77 -2.95
N VAL A 72 1.10 -1.95 -4.16
CA VAL A 72 1.72 -0.90 -4.96
C VAL A 72 0.93 -0.72 -6.25
N GLU A 73 0.40 0.48 -6.44
CA GLU A 73 -0.20 0.89 -7.69
C GLU A 73 0.87 1.53 -8.57
N ARG A 74 0.99 1.05 -9.81
CA ARG A 74 1.85 1.62 -10.84
C ARG A 74 1.00 2.31 -11.89
N VAL A 75 1.35 3.54 -12.24
CA VAL A 75 0.90 4.22 -13.45
C VAL A 75 2.13 4.46 -14.33
N ALA A 76 2.15 3.85 -15.51
CA ALA A 76 3.22 4.00 -16.48
C ALA A 76 2.73 4.76 -17.72
N LYS A 77 3.59 5.57 -18.31
CA LYS A 77 3.40 6.25 -19.59
C LYS A 77 4.55 5.87 -20.52
N VAL A 78 4.22 5.45 -21.74
CA VAL A 78 5.22 5.12 -22.79
C VAL A 78 5.06 6.12 -23.92
N GLY A 79 6.04 6.98 -24.12
CA GLY A 79 5.93 8.11 -25.05
C GLY A 79 4.73 9.01 -24.71
N GLU A 80 4.07 9.56 -25.74
CA GLU A 80 2.95 10.49 -25.54
C GLU A 80 1.56 9.83 -25.45
N SER A 81 1.41 8.56 -25.87
CA SER A 81 0.10 8.01 -26.21
C SER A 81 -0.35 6.82 -25.36
N LEU A 82 0.57 6.07 -24.76
CA LEU A 82 0.21 4.88 -23.99
C LEU A 82 0.26 5.15 -22.50
N ARG A 83 -0.83 4.86 -21.80
CA ARG A 83 -0.90 4.79 -20.34
C ARG A 83 -1.23 3.36 -19.91
N SER A 84 -0.39 2.79 -19.05
CA SER A 84 -0.60 1.48 -18.41
C SER A 84 -0.82 1.67 -16.92
N GLN A 85 -1.68 0.86 -16.32
CA GLN A 85 -1.89 0.83 -14.88
C GLN A 85 -1.88 -0.62 -14.40
N ARG A 86 -1.19 -0.86 -13.29
CA ARG A 86 -1.09 -2.20 -12.70
C ARG A 86 -1.03 -2.12 -11.18
N THR A 87 -1.56 -3.13 -10.51
CA THR A 87 -1.40 -3.32 -9.07
C THR A 87 -0.46 -4.49 -8.81
N LEU A 88 0.49 -4.28 -7.91
CA LEU A 88 1.46 -5.25 -7.43
C LEU A 88 1.22 -5.45 -5.93
N SER A 89 1.40 -6.66 -5.41
CA SER A 89 1.22 -6.92 -3.99
C SER A 89 2.33 -7.79 -3.42
N SER A 90 2.67 -7.51 -2.16
CA SER A 90 3.54 -8.34 -1.34
C SER A 90 2.79 -8.62 -0.03
N ASN A 91 2.46 -9.88 0.19
CA ASN A 91 1.77 -10.31 1.40
C ASN A 91 2.77 -10.58 2.52
N ASP A 92 2.33 -10.47 3.77
CA ASP A 92 3.12 -10.85 4.94
C ASP A 92 4.48 -10.14 5.07
N VAL A 93 4.58 -8.89 4.60
CA VAL A 93 5.80 -8.06 4.68
C VAL A 93 6.25 -7.87 6.13
N ALA A 94 5.29 -7.78 7.05
CA ALA A 94 5.54 -7.64 8.47
C ALA A 94 4.44 -8.34 9.27
N SER A 95 4.80 -9.01 10.35
CA SER A 95 3.81 -9.64 11.24
C SER A 95 4.24 -9.56 12.71
N GLY A 96 3.32 -9.91 13.61
CA GLY A 96 3.62 -9.97 15.03
C GLY A 96 2.43 -10.39 15.89
N THR A 97 2.67 -10.43 17.19
CA THR A 97 1.65 -10.73 18.20
C THR A 97 1.67 -9.68 19.31
N LYS A 98 0.49 -9.32 19.80
CA LYS A 98 0.30 -8.47 20.98
C LYS A 98 -0.61 -9.14 22.00
N PRO A 99 -0.26 -9.18 23.29
CA PRO A 99 -1.17 -9.65 24.31
C PRO A 99 -2.45 -8.79 24.38
N GLY A 100 -3.60 -9.42 24.64
CA GLY A 100 -4.89 -8.76 24.80
C GLY A 100 -5.74 -8.68 23.53
N TRP A 101 -6.73 -7.79 23.57
CA TRP A 101 -7.70 -7.60 22.48
C TRP A 101 -7.09 -6.85 21.30
N CYS A 102 -7.44 -7.25 20.07
CA CYS A 102 -7.01 -6.53 18.87
C CYS A 102 -7.46 -5.07 18.86
N LYS A 103 -8.71 -4.80 19.24
CA LYS A 103 -9.27 -3.45 19.31
C LYS A 103 -8.46 -2.50 20.21
N THR A 104 -7.95 -3.01 21.33
CA THR A 104 -7.13 -2.23 22.27
C THR A 104 -5.72 -1.99 21.74
N ASN A 105 -5.21 -2.90 20.91
CA ASN A 105 -3.85 -2.85 20.38
C ASN A 105 -3.72 -2.12 19.03
N ALA A 106 -4.81 -1.73 18.36
CA ALA A 106 -4.79 -1.15 17.02
C ALA A 106 -3.72 -0.05 16.83
N LYS A 107 -3.77 1.01 17.65
CA LYS A 107 -2.78 2.11 17.59
C LYS A 107 -1.33 1.65 17.87
N ALA A 108 -1.16 0.64 18.73
CA ALA A 108 0.17 0.12 19.04
C ALA A 108 0.71 -0.77 17.91
N ILE A 109 -0.17 -1.43 17.15
CA ILE A 109 0.15 -2.17 15.94
C ILE A 109 0.50 -1.19 14.81
N ASP A 110 -0.27 -0.12 14.62
CA ASP A 110 0.04 0.94 13.64
C ASP A 110 1.45 1.49 13.88
N ALA A 111 1.78 1.86 15.13
CA ALA A 111 3.11 2.33 15.48
C ALA A 111 4.23 1.27 15.31
N LEU A 112 3.89 -0.03 15.35
CA LEU A 112 4.85 -1.10 15.04
C LEU A 112 5.09 -1.23 13.53
N VAL A 113 4.06 -1.04 12.73
CA VAL A 113 4.14 -1.03 11.26
C VAL A 113 4.91 0.20 10.79
N ASP A 114 4.65 1.37 11.35
CA ASP A 114 5.37 2.61 11.04
C ASP A 114 6.88 2.48 11.32
N ARG A 115 7.26 1.82 12.43
CA ARG A 115 8.67 1.54 12.76
C ARG A 115 9.35 0.55 11.80
N ARG A 116 8.61 -0.10 10.90
CA ARG A 116 9.12 -1.03 9.89
C ARG A 116 9.15 -0.39 8.50
N SER A 117 9.18 0.93 8.43
CA SER A 117 9.24 1.70 7.19
C SER A 117 10.26 1.19 6.19
N ASP A 118 11.46 0.85 6.67
CA ASP A 118 12.55 0.39 5.82
C ASP A 118 12.27 -0.98 5.23
N THR A 119 11.58 -1.86 5.98
CA THR A 119 11.12 -3.17 5.47
C THR A 119 10.11 -3.00 4.34
N PHE A 120 9.14 -2.09 4.51
CA PHE A 120 8.16 -1.80 3.45
C PHE A 120 8.80 -1.13 2.24
N ARG A 121 9.75 -0.22 2.44
CA ARG A 121 10.50 0.42 1.36
C ARG A 121 11.31 -0.61 0.56
N ALA A 122 11.98 -1.52 1.24
CA ALA A 122 12.71 -2.62 0.58
C ALA A 122 11.76 -3.54 -0.21
N ALA A 123 10.61 -3.90 0.36
CA ALA A 123 9.59 -4.69 -0.32
C ALA A 123 9.04 -3.96 -1.56
N MET A 124 8.82 -2.65 -1.48
CA MET A 124 8.41 -1.83 -2.62
C MET A 124 9.44 -1.85 -3.75
N LEU A 125 10.73 -1.65 -3.43
CA LEU A 125 11.80 -1.69 -4.43
C LEU A 125 11.93 -3.09 -5.07
N ALA A 126 11.72 -4.15 -4.31
CA ALA A 126 11.69 -5.51 -4.85
C ALA A 126 10.53 -5.71 -5.84
N LEU A 127 9.33 -5.19 -5.55
CA LEU A 127 8.20 -5.22 -6.46
C LEU A 127 8.47 -4.40 -7.73
N VAL A 128 9.10 -3.22 -7.61
CA VAL A 128 9.49 -2.37 -8.75
C VAL A 128 10.48 -3.12 -9.65
N GLU A 129 11.51 -3.73 -9.09
CA GLU A 129 12.50 -4.48 -9.87
C GLU A 129 11.88 -5.69 -10.56
N GLN A 130 10.98 -6.42 -9.87
CA GLN A 130 10.24 -7.53 -10.47
C GLN A 130 9.34 -7.07 -11.64
N ASP A 131 8.76 -5.88 -11.54
CA ASP A 131 7.87 -5.32 -12.55
C ASP A 131 8.62 -4.77 -13.79
N ARG A 132 9.94 -4.57 -13.69
CA ARG A 132 10.77 -4.04 -14.79
C ARG A 132 10.66 -4.84 -16.08
N GLY A 133 10.58 -6.17 -16.01
CA GLY A 133 10.39 -6.99 -17.21
C GLY A 133 9.02 -6.77 -17.85
N ALA A 134 7.98 -6.60 -17.03
CA ALA A 134 6.62 -6.39 -17.51
C ALA A 134 6.44 -5.02 -18.18
N ILE A 135 7.00 -3.95 -17.61
CA ILE A 135 6.88 -2.62 -18.20
C ILE A 135 7.55 -2.53 -19.57
N LEU A 136 8.69 -3.20 -19.75
CA LEU A 136 9.38 -3.28 -21.05
C LEU A 136 8.55 -4.06 -22.08
N ALA A 137 7.95 -5.18 -21.69
CA ALA A 137 7.08 -5.96 -22.57
C ALA A 137 5.80 -5.19 -22.99
N GLU A 138 5.25 -4.39 -22.07
CA GLU A 138 4.12 -3.50 -22.36
C GLU A 138 4.49 -2.41 -23.37
N ALA A 139 5.69 -1.82 -23.24
CA ALA A 139 6.20 -0.83 -24.18
C ALA A 139 6.45 -1.40 -25.58
N GLU A 140 7.05 -2.60 -25.68
CA GLU A 140 7.25 -3.32 -26.95
C GLU A 140 5.90 -3.59 -27.65
N SER A 141 4.92 -4.08 -26.89
CA SER A 141 3.57 -4.36 -27.41
C SER A 141 2.87 -3.12 -27.96
N ALA A 142 3.12 -1.95 -27.35
CA ALA A 142 2.58 -0.67 -27.83
C ALA A 142 3.26 -0.21 -29.12
N GLN A 143 4.57 -0.40 -29.25
CA GLN A 143 5.30 -0.10 -30.49
C GLN A 143 4.87 -0.99 -31.66
N GLY A 144 4.67 -2.29 -31.41
CA GLY A 144 4.15 -3.22 -32.42
C GLY A 144 2.78 -2.80 -32.97
N ARG A 145 1.91 -2.26 -32.11
CA ARG A 145 0.61 -1.70 -32.53
C ARG A 145 0.73 -0.42 -33.36
N SER A 146 1.72 0.44 -33.11
CA SER A 146 1.87 1.69 -33.86
C SER A 146 2.44 1.50 -35.26
N ARG A 147 3.20 0.41 -35.50
CA ARG A 147 3.81 0.10 -36.81
C ARG A 147 2.89 -0.68 -37.76
N GLY A 148 1.76 -1.20 -37.27
CA GLY A 148 0.81 -2.01 -38.04
C GLY A 148 -0.36 -1.25 -38.67
N VAL A 149 -0.30 0.09 -38.73
CA VAL A 149 -1.32 0.98 -39.33
C VAL A 149 -0.74 1.66 -40.57
#